data_AF-A0A7S2KLQ9-F1
#
_entry.id   AF-A0A7S2KLQ9-F1
#
_cell.length_a   1.000
_cell.length_b   1.000
_cell.length_c   1.000
_cell.angle_alpha   90.00
_cell.angle_beta   90.00
_cell.angle_gamma   90.00
#
_symmetry.space_group_name_H-M   'P 1'
#
loop_
_entity.id
_entity.type
_entity.pdbx_description
1 polymer ?
#
loop_
_entity_poly.entity_id
_entity_poly.type
_entity_poly.pdbx_seq_one_letter_code
_entity_poly.pdbx_strand_id
1 'polypeptide(L)'
;MSNTATTITSSRPKNEDKLTTTAVSYLILLSIQYAIHPTLTRNFIDSSKVCKSSVVLVQEILKFGISLFVLFFNGELNILRGFRFGIWFRFAVLPAGLYAIQNLAALQAYQNLDGVTFNILNQTKTLSAALFCYLLLQRKQSSVQIFALLILLLAALILEKVLHLDDLYLLITGLWKGSVNIFGWYYRENENDDDEEAVMLSRTRFYFGICPLLLASLISGLSGALVQKCLQVSGRNSFMYSVELCVASIIILAVSLLFTDDGRKISTDGFFHGYSLTTLIPIVNNSLGGILVGLITKKAGSVMKGFALIVGIVLSVLLQALLGSGDVNLEHYVGSMLVVLSMYLHNRFPHREKRKID
;
A
#
# COMPACT_ATOMS: atom_id res chain seq x y z
N MET A 1 18.58 -28.37 41.57
CA MET A 1 17.97 -29.58 40.96
C MET A 1 16.69 -29.18 40.26
N SER A 2 16.60 -29.57 38.98
CA SER A 2 15.43 -29.61 38.09
C SER A 2 14.78 -28.31 37.59
N ASN A 3 15.03 -28.06 36.31
CA ASN A 3 14.32 -27.17 35.39
C ASN A 3 12.85 -27.57 35.24
N THR A 4 11.96 -26.59 35.05
CA THR A 4 10.68 -26.82 34.38
C THR A 4 10.53 -25.80 33.26
N ALA A 5 11.16 -26.11 32.12
CA ALA A 5 10.92 -25.40 30.87
C ALA A 5 9.51 -25.78 30.38
N THR A 6 8.57 -24.86 30.46
CA THR A 6 7.25 -25.00 29.84
C THR A 6 7.42 -24.81 28.33
N THR A 7 7.61 -25.91 27.62
CA THR A 7 7.57 -25.95 26.16
C THR A 7 6.15 -25.61 25.70
N ILE A 8 5.91 -24.36 25.31
CA ILE A 8 4.69 -23.95 24.61
C ILE A 8 4.77 -24.54 23.20
N THR A 9 4.26 -25.75 23.02
CA THR A 9 3.97 -26.29 21.70
C THR A 9 2.77 -25.53 21.14
N SER A 10 3.03 -24.51 20.33
CA SER A 10 1.99 -23.86 19.52
C SER A 10 1.55 -24.84 18.43
N SER A 11 0.65 -25.76 18.76
CA SER A 11 -0.02 -26.59 17.77
C SER A 11 -0.99 -25.72 16.98
N ARG A 12 -0.52 -25.19 15.84
CA ARG A 12 -1.37 -24.55 14.83
C ARG A 12 -2.54 -25.48 14.48
N PRO A 13 -3.81 -25.06 14.61
CA PRO A 13 -4.94 -25.87 14.19
C PRO A 13 -4.95 -26.06 12.67
N LYS A 14 -5.20 -27.30 12.23
CA LYS A 14 -5.11 -27.83 10.85
C LYS A 14 -6.03 -27.16 9.79
N ASN A 15 -6.78 -26.12 10.12
CA ASN A 15 -7.78 -25.50 9.22
C ASN A 15 -7.46 -24.05 8.78
N GLU A 16 -6.27 -23.51 9.10
CA GLU A 16 -5.94 -22.09 8.82
C GLU A 16 -5.50 -21.76 7.38
N ASP A 17 -5.37 -22.75 6.48
CA ASP A 17 -4.85 -22.50 5.12
C ASP A 17 -5.92 -22.01 4.11
N LYS A 18 -7.21 -21.96 4.51
CA LYS A 18 -8.28 -21.44 3.64
C LYS A 18 -8.76 -20.08 4.15
N LEU A 19 -8.74 -19.08 3.26
CA LEU A 19 -9.34 -17.77 3.55
C LEU A 19 -10.79 -17.95 3.99
N THR A 20 -11.13 -17.40 5.16
CA THR A 20 -12.52 -17.37 5.64
C THR A 20 -13.40 -16.60 4.66
N THR A 21 -14.67 -16.98 4.51
CA THR A 21 -15.64 -16.28 3.67
C THR A 21 -15.71 -14.78 3.97
N THR A 22 -15.60 -14.40 5.24
CA THR A 22 -15.52 -12.99 5.68
C THR A 22 -14.26 -12.27 5.20
N ALA A 23 -13.12 -12.97 5.11
CA ALA A 23 -11.90 -12.38 4.58
C ALA A 23 -12.03 -12.11 3.07
N VAL A 24 -12.65 -13.05 2.34
CA VAL A 24 -12.92 -12.90 0.90
C VAL A 24 -13.91 -11.76 0.64
N SER A 25 -14.98 -11.63 1.44
CA SER A 25 -15.93 -10.53 1.28
C SER A 25 -15.27 -9.17 1.49
N TYR A 26 -14.40 -9.02 2.49
CA TYR A 26 -13.65 -7.78 2.68
C TYR A 26 -12.68 -7.50 1.52
N LEU A 27 -11.98 -8.51 1.01
CA LEU A 27 -11.09 -8.33 -0.15
C LEU A 27 -11.87 -7.82 -1.38
N ILE A 28 -13.02 -8.41 -1.67
CA ILE A 28 -13.88 -7.97 -2.79
C ILE A 28 -14.34 -6.51 -2.57
N LEU A 29 -14.83 -6.18 -1.38
CA LEU A 29 -15.26 -4.83 -1.04
C LEU A 29 -14.13 -3.81 -1.17
N LEU A 30 -12.91 -4.16 -0.73
CA LEU A 30 -11.75 -3.29 -0.87
C LEU A 30 -11.37 -3.11 -2.35
N SER A 31 -11.37 -4.18 -3.15
CA SER A 31 -11.08 -4.07 -4.58
C SER A 31 -12.08 -3.15 -5.29
N ILE A 32 -13.38 -3.27 -4.99
CA ILE A 32 -14.42 -2.41 -5.53
C ILE A 32 -14.24 -0.96 -5.07
N GLN A 33 -14.02 -0.74 -3.77
CA GLN A 33 -13.79 0.58 -3.20
C GLN A 33 -12.58 1.27 -3.86
N TYR A 34 -11.48 0.53 -4.03
CA TYR A 34 -10.26 1.01 -4.66
C TYR A 34 -10.46 1.30 -6.15
N ALA A 35 -11.25 0.48 -6.86
CA ALA A 35 -11.58 0.67 -8.27
C ALA A 35 -12.40 1.93 -8.53
N ILE A 36 -13.37 2.21 -7.67
CA ILE A 36 -14.31 3.33 -7.82
C ILE A 36 -13.68 4.66 -7.38
N HIS A 37 -12.73 4.63 -6.43
CA HIS A 37 -12.21 5.83 -5.79
C HIS A 37 -11.62 6.88 -6.75
N PRO A 38 -10.74 6.54 -7.73
CA PRO A 38 -10.17 7.52 -8.65
C PRO A 38 -11.25 8.26 -9.45
N THR A 39 -12.27 7.54 -9.93
CA THR A 39 -13.39 8.10 -10.68
C THR A 39 -14.22 9.05 -9.81
N LEU A 40 -14.52 8.67 -8.57
CA LEU A 40 -15.23 9.55 -7.63
C LEU A 40 -14.43 10.81 -7.32
N THR A 41 -13.14 10.68 -7.04
CA THR A 41 -12.28 11.82 -6.72
C THR A 41 -12.19 12.78 -7.90
N ARG A 42 -11.99 12.26 -9.12
CA ARG A 42 -11.94 13.09 -10.34
C ARG A 42 -13.25 13.84 -10.61
N ASN A 43 -14.39 13.20 -10.38
CA ASN A 43 -15.69 13.77 -10.73
C ASN A 43 -16.26 14.70 -9.65
N PHE A 44 -15.87 14.50 -8.38
CA PHE A 44 -16.50 15.20 -7.25
C PHE A 44 -15.56 16.10 -6.44
N ILE A 45 -14.24 16.03 -6.62
CA ILE A 45 -13.28 16.93 -5.97
C ILE A 45 -12.60 17.79 -7.04
N ASP A 46 -12.92 19.09 -7.03
CA ASP A 46 -12.21 20.08 -7.82
C ASP A 46 -10.83 20.34 -7.22
N SER A 47 -9.81 19.68 -7.80
CA SER A 47 -8.42 19.75 -7.32
C SER A 47 -7.80 21.13 -7.45
N SER A 48 -8.43 22.07 -8.16
CA SER A 48 -7.94 23.46 -8.28
C SER A 48 -8.35 24.32 -7.08
N LYS A 49 -9.47 24.00 -6.43
CA LYS A 49 -10.03 24.77 -5.31
C LYS A 49 -9.86 24.07 -3.97
N VAL A 50 -10.00 22.74 -3.95
CA VAL A 50 -10.03 21.98 -2.70
C VAL A 50 -8.62 21.63 -2.26
N CYS A 51 -8.24 22.04 -1.05
CA CYS A 51 -6.97 21.65 -0.44
C CYS A 51 -6.95 20.14 -0.13
N LYS A 52 -5.91 19.43 -0.60
CA LYS A 52 -5.77 17.97 -0.40
C LYS A 52 -5.64 17.60 1.08
N SER A 53 -4.87 18.36 1.85
CA SER A 53 -4.69 18.08 3.28
C SER A 53 -5.96 18.26 4.10
N SER A 54 -6.85 19.20 3.75
CA SER A 54 -8.15 19.32 4.44
C SER A 54 -9.03 18.11 4.16
N VAL A 55 -9.03 17.59 2.93
CA VAL A 55 -9.78 16.37 2.56
C VAL A 55 -9.30 15.17 3.37
N VAL A 56 -7.98 14.99 3.50
CA VAL A 56 -7.40 13.91 4.30
C VAL A 56 -7.79 14.06 5.78
N LEU A 57 -7.77 15.27 6.33
CA LEU A 57 -8.18 15.49 7.72
C LEU A 57 -9.66 15.12 7.95
N VAL A 58 -10.56 15.53 7.05
CA VAL A 58 -11.98 15.16 7.11
C VAL A 58 -12.17 13.64 7.00
N GLN A 59 -11.39 12.96 6.16
CA GLN A 59 -11.42 11.49 6.05
C GLN A 59 -10.98 10.81 7.36
N GLU A 60 -9.94 11.30 8.03
CA GLU A 60 -9.52 10.75 9.33
C GLU A 60 -10.56 10.97 10.42
N ILE A 61 -11.21 12.15 10.45
CA ILE A 61 -12.30 12.46 11.40
C ILE A 61 -13.51 11.53 11.15
N LEU A 62 -13.91 11.33 9.90
CA LEU A 62 -15.02 10.43 9.57
C LEU A 62 -14.69 8.98 9.88
N LYS A 63 -13.47 8.53 9.58
CA LYS A 63 -13.00 7.18 9.91
C LYS A 63 -12.97 6.94 11.42
N PHE A 64 -12.54 7.92 12.19
CA PHE A 64 -12.62 7.91 13.65
C PHE A 64 -14.07 7.76 14.12
N GLY A 65 -14.98 8.61 13.61
CA GLY A 65 -16.40 8.58 13.96
C GLY A 65 -17.08 7.25 13.64
N ILE A 66 -16.88 6.72 12.42
CA ILE A 66 -17.42 5.42 11.99
C ILE A 66 -16.87 4.29 12.87
N SER A 67 -15.56 4.30 13.15
CA SER A 67 -14.95 3.25 13.99
C SER A 67 -15.47 3.28 15.43
N LEU A 68 -15.67 4.47 15.99
CA LEU A 68 -16.24 4.64 17.32
C LEU A 68 -17.72 4.22 17.37
N PHE A 69 -18.49 4.58 16.33
CA PHE A 69 -19.88 4.16 16.17
C PHE A 69 -19.99 2.64 16.13
N VAL A 70 -19.16 1.94 15.34
CA VAL A 70 -19.16 0.47 15.28
C VAL A 70 -18.79 -0.14 16.64
N LEU A 71 -17.83 0.42 17.37
CA LEU A 71 -17.50 -0.04 18.72
C LEU A 71 -18.67 0.12 19.70
N PHE A 72 -19.43 1.22 19.59
CA PHE A 72 -20.65 1.43 20.37
C PHE A 72 -21.73 0.39 20.06
N PHE A 73 -22.03 0.18 18.78
CA PHE A 73 -23.03 -0.79 18.36
C PHE A 73 -22.67 -2.23 18.74
N ASN A 74 -21.39 -2.56 18.76
CA ASN A 74 -20.91 -3.89 19.19
C ASN A 74 -20.86 -4.05 20.73
N GLY A 75 -21.15 -3.01 21.51
CA GLY A 75 -21.01 -3.04 22.98
C GLY A 75 -19.54 -3.10 23.45
N GLU A 76 -18.59 -2.76 22.58
CA GLU A 76 -17.14 -2.89 22.81
C GLU A 76 -16.48 -1.58 23.27
N LEU A 77 -17.23 -0.51 23.56
CA LEU A 77 -16.66 0.77 24.02
C LEU A 77 -15.81 0.66 25.27
N ASN A 78 -16.05 -0.34 26.12
CA ASN A 78 -15.26 -0.58 27.32
C ASN A 78 -13.77 -0.78 27.02
N ILE A 79 -13.41 -1.19 25.80
CA ILE A 79 -12.01 -1.31 25.34
C ILE A 79 -11.28 0.04 25.44
N LEU A 80 -11.97 1.17 25.24
CA LEU A 80 -11.39 2.52 25.35
C LEU A 80 -10.85 2.82 26.75
N ARG A 81 -11.45 2.24 27.80
CA ARG A 81 -10.99 2.43 29.19
C ARG A 81 -9.62 1.78 29.44
N GLY A 82 -9.23 0.80 28.62
CA GLY A 82 -7.93 0.15 28.67
C GLY A 82 -6.80 0.93 28.00
N PHE A 83 -7.03 2.21 27.65
CA PHE A 83 -6.03 3.03 26.97
C PHE A 83 -4.75 3.17 27.79
N ARG A 84 -3.60 2.89 27.15
CA ARG A 84 -2.27 3.11 27.73
C ARG A 84 -1.41 3.85 26.72
N PHE A 85 -0.87 4.99 27.13
CA PHE A 85 -0.07 5.86 26.26
C PHE A 85 1.09 5.12 25.57
N GLY A 86 1.86 4.31 26.30
CA GLY A 86 2.99 3.57 25.71
C GLY A 86 2.59 2.55 24.64
N ILE A 87 1.41 1.95 24.78
CA ILE A 87 0.84 1.01 23.80
C ILE A 87 0.37 1.79 22.57
N TRP A 88 -0.35 2.89 22.78
CA TRP A 88 -0.81 3.77 21.72
C TRP A 88 0.35 4.34 20.89
N PHE A 89 1.41 4.81 21.56
CA PHE A 89 2.60 5.33 20.89
C PHE A 89 3.26 4.27 20.00
N ARG A 90 3.51 3.07 20.55
CA ARG A 90 4.19 1.99 19.83
C ARG A 90 3.39 1.45 18.65
N PHE A 91 2.06 1.35 18.78
CA PHE A 91 1.23 0.65 17.81
C PHE A 91 0.49 1.57 16.84
N ALA A 92 0.20 2.81 17.22
CA ALA A 92 -0.50 3.77 16.36
C ALA A 92 0.40 4.92 15.93
N VAL A 93 1.03 5.63 16.86
CA VAL A 93 1.86 6.81 16.53
C VAL A 93 3.06 6.43 15.67
N LEU A 94 3.77 5.36 16.02
CA LEU A 94 4.93 4.92 15.26
C LEU A 94 4.55 4.53 13.81
N PRO A 95 3.55 3.66 13.54
CA PRO A 95 3.12 3.41 12.16
C PRO A 95 2.57 4.64 11.44
N ALA A 96 1.81 5.52 12.11
CA ALA A 96 1.32 6.75 11.50
C ALA A 96 2.47 7.70 11.11
N GLY A 97 3.47 7.86 11.96
CA GLY A 97 4.68 8.63 11.68
C GLY A 97 5.49 8.02 10.52
N LEU A 98 5.63 6.70 10.48
CA LEU A 98 6.23 6.00 9.34
C LEU A 98 5.45 6.27 8.05
N TYR A 99 4.11 6.22 8.07
CA TYR A 99 3.31 6.58 6.90
C TYR A 99 3.49 8.04 6.47
N ALA A 100 3.62 8.96 7.40
CA ALA A 100 3.91 10.36 7.09
C ALA A 100 5.28 10.54 6.42
N ILE A 101 6.33 9.90 6.97
CA ILE A 101 7.69 9.92 6.39
C ILE A 101 7.69 9.27 5.01
N GLN A 102 7.00 8.15 4.86
CA GLN A 102 6.83 7.47 3.57
C GLN A 102 6.20 8.42 2.54
N ASN A 103 5.13 9.13 2.90
CA ASN A 103 4.44 10.05 1.99
C ASN A 103 5.34 11.23 1.61
N LEU A 104 6.11 11.78 2.54
CA LEU A 104 7.07 12.86 2.26
C LEU A 104 8.18 12.40 1.32
N ALA A 105 8.76 11.21 1.58
CA ALA A 105 9.82 10.66 0.74
C ALA A 105 9.31 10.31 -0.67
N ALA A 106 8.08 9.79 -0.79
CA ALA A 106 7.44 9.55 -2.08
C ALA A 106 7.14 10.86 -2.83
N LEU A 107 6.68 11.91 -2.13
CA LEU A 107 6.44 13.21 -2.75
C LEU A 107 7.75 13.83 -3.27
N GLN A 108 8.81 13.77 -2.47
CA GLN A 108 10.14 14.21 -2.89
C GLN A 108 10.58 13.47 -4.16
N ALA A 109 10.40 12.14 -4.20
CA ALA A 109 10.74 11.35 -5.37
C ALA A 109 9.90 11.72 -6.60
N TYR A 110 8.59 11.95 -6.44
CA TYR A 110 7.69 12.32 -7.51
C TYR A 110 8.07 13.65 -8.19
N GLN A 111 8.66 14.58 -7.44
CA GLN A 111 9.13 15.86 -7.98
C GLN A 111 10.46 15.76 -8.73
N ASN A 112 11.23 14.68 -8.55
CA ASN A 112 12.59 14.53 -9.06
C ASN A 112 12.76 13.35 -10.04
N LEU A 113 11.73 12.54 -10.23
CA LEU A 113 11.73 11.39 -11.13
C LEU A 113 10.67 11.58 -12.22
N ASP A 114 10.97 11.05 -13.40
CA ASP A 114 9.96 10.87 -14.43
C ASP A 114 8.92 9.81 -13.99
N GLY A 115 7.72 9.87 -14.59
CA GLY A 115 6.60 9.01 -14.21
C GLY A 115 6.90 7.51 -14.33
N VAL A 116 7.72 7.11 -15.31
CA VAL A 116 8.08 5.71 -15.53
C VAL A 116 8.99 5.23 -14.40
N THR A 117 10.11 5.92 -14.16
CA THR A 117 11.06 5.59 -13.09
C THR A 117 10.38 5.59 -11.71
N PHE A 118 9.54 6.59 -11.44
CA PHE A 118 8.77 6.66 -10.21
C PHE A 118 7.88 5.43 -10.03
N ASN A 119 7.10 5.06 -11.04
CA ASN A 119 6.19 3.93 -10.90
C ASN A 119 6.93 2.59 -10.76
N ILE A 120 8.03 2.37 -11.51
CA ILE A 120 8.85 1.14 -11.35
C ILE A 120 9.32 0.98 -9.91
N LEU A 121 9.96 2.01 -9.38
CA LEU A 121 10.54 1.99 -8.05
C LEU A 121 9.46 1.92 -6.96
N ASN A 122 8.30 2.57 -7.16
CA ASN A 122 7.19 2.53 -6.21
C ASN A 122 6.58 1.12 -6.07
N GLN A 123 6.61 0.29 -7.12
CA GLN A 123 6.07 -1.07 -7.02
C GLN A 123 6.93 -2.03 -6.18
N THR A 124 8.20 -1.68 -5.91
CA THR A 124 9.06 -2.44 -5.00
C THR A 124 8.50 -2.54 -3.57
N LYS A 125 7.53 -1.67 -3.20
CA LYS A 125 6.77 -1.75 -1.94
C LYS A 125 6.14 -3.13 -1.70
N THR A 126 5.75 -3.84 -2.75
CA THR A 126 5.16 -5.19 -2.66
C THR A 126 6.19 -6.20 -2.16
N LEU A 127 7.43 -6.12 -2.65
CA LEU A 127 8.54 -6.96 -2.19
C LEU A 127 8.96 -6.59 -0.76
N SER A 128 8.99 -5.30 -0.44
CA SER A 128 9.28 -4.82 0.92
C SER A 128 8.26 -5.35 1.94
N ALA A 129 6.96 -5.38 1.60
CA ALA A 129 5.93 -5.95 2.45
C ALA A 129 6.15 -7.45 2.72
N ALA A 130 6.57 -8.21 1.70
CA ALA A 130 6.93 -9.61 1.85
C ALA A 130 8.16 -9.81 2.75
N LEU A 131 9.20 -9.01 2.54
CA LEU A 131 10.42 -9.00 3.35
C LEU A 131 10.11 -8.74 4.83
N PHE A 132 9.38 -7.67 5.15
CA PHE A 132 9.07 -7.36 6.54
C PHE A 132 8.02 -8.31 7.16
N CYS A 133 7.15 -8.94 6.36
CA CYS A 133 6.35 -10.08 6.81
C CYS A 133 7.24 -11.24 7.29
N TYR A 134 8.28 -11.56 6.54
CA TYR A 134 9.25 -12.57 6.94
C TYR A 134 10.01 -12.15 8.21
N LEU A 135 10.58 -10.96 8.24
CA LEU A 135 11.41 -10.49 9.35
C LEU A 135 10.63 -10.31 10.66
N LEU A 136 9.45 -9.67 10.64
CA LEU A 136 8.74 -9.26 11.85
C LEU A 136 7.67 -10.24 12.33
N LEU A 137 7.05 -10.98 11.41
CA LEU A 137 6.02 -11.98 11.72
C LEU A 137 6.54 -13.41 11.64
N GLN A 138 7.80 -13.63 11.22
CA GLN A 138 8.41 -14.95 11.04
C GLN A 138 7.58 -15.85 10.11
N ARG A 139 6.83 -15.24 9.17
CA ARG A 139 6.05 -15.96 8.18
C ARG A 139 6.91 -16.22 6.95
N LYS A 140 7.41 -17.45 6.86
CA LYS A 140 8.17 -17.93 5.70
C LYS A 140 7.28 -17.97 4.46
N GLN A 141 7.84 -17.59 3.32
CA GLN A 141 7.21 -17.74 2.01
C GLN A 141 7.92 -18.84 1.23
N SER A 142 7.17 -19.61 0.44
CA SER A 142 7.76 -20.60 -0.47
C SER A 142 8.45 -19.90 -1.65
N SER A 143 9.41 -20.56 -2.29
CA SER A 143 10.02 -20.02 -3.51
C SER A 143 8.98 -19.75 -4.60
N VAL A 144 7.89 -20.54 -4.65
CA VAL A 144 6.76 -20.32 -5.55
C VAL A 144 5.96 -19.07 -5.16
N GLN A 145 5.78 -18.78 -3.87
CA GLN A 145 5.14 -17.55 -3.41
C GLN A 145 5.98 -16.32 -3.73
N ILE A 146 7.31 -16.39 -3.58
CA ILE A 146 8.21 -15.31 -3.97
C ILE A 146 8.13 -15.07 -5.49
N PHE A 147 8.15 -16.15 -6.28
CA PHE A 147 7.98 -16.05 -7.72
C PHE A 147 6.61 -15.46 -8.11
N ALA A 148 5.53 -15.85 -7.42
CA ALA A 148 4.21 -15.26 -7.61
C ALA A 148 4.21 -13.75 -7.32
N LEU A 149 4.90 -13.29 -6.27
CA LEU A 149 5.02 -11.87 -5.97
C LEU A 149 5.83 -11.10 -7.03
N LEU A 150 6.82 -11.73 -7.66
CA LEU A 150 7.54 -11.14 -8.80
C LEU A 150 6.64 -11.04 -10.05
N ILE A 151 5.80 -12.05 -10.32
CA ILE A 151 4.78 -11.95 -11.37
C ILE A 151 3.78 -10.82 -11.05
N LEU A 152 3.39 -10.69 -9.79
CA LEU A 152 2.47 -9.64 -9.34
C LEU A 152 3.07 -8.24 -9.55
N LEU A 153 4.36 -8.10 -9.24
CA LEU A 153 5.13 -6.89 -9.49
C LEU A 153 5.13 -6.54 -10.99
N LEU A 154 5.46 -7.50 -11.85
CA LEU A 154 5.45 -7.33 -13.30
C LEU A 154 4.06 -6.94 -13.82
N ALA A 155 3.00 -7.59 -13.33
CA ALA A 155 1.63 -7.29 -13.68
C ALA A 155 1.26 -5.85 -13.34
N ALA A 156 1.64 -5.36 -12.15
CA ALA A 156 1.38 -3.99 -11.74
C ALA A 156 2.10 -2.97 -12.64
N LEU A 157 3.34 -3.25 -13.04
CA LEU A 157 4.10 -2.38 -13.96
C LEU A 157 3.45 -2.28 -15.35
N ILE A 158 2.96 -3.39 -15.88
CA ILE A 158 2.26 -3.42 -17.18
C ILE A 158 0.91 -2.70 -17.07
N LEU A 159 0.15 -2.96 -16.00
CA LEU A 159 -1.17 -2.34 -15.78
C LEU A 159 -1.09 -0.82 -15.63
N GLU A 160 -0.02 -0.31 -15.03
CA GLU A 160 0.22 1.13 -14.89
C GLU A 160 0.83 1.78 -16.14
N LYS A 161 0.96 1.02 -17.25
CA LYS A 161 1.57 1.45 -18.52
C LYS A 161 3.01 1.96 -18.36
N VAL A 162 3.71 1.37 -17.40
CA VAL A 162 5.11 1.69 -17.09
C VAL A 162 6.04 0.86 -17.94
N LEU A 163 5.66 -0.40 -18.15
CA LEU A 163 6.37 -1.34 -19.01
C LEU A 163 5.47 -1.70 -20.19
N HIS A 164 5.86 -1.30 -21.40
CA HIS A 164 5.18 -1.67 -22.62
C HIS A 164 5.48 -3.13 -22.98
N LEU A 165 4.55 -3.79 -23.68
CA LEU A 165 4.72 -5.19 -24.07
C LEU A 165 5.89 -5.38 -25.04
N ASP A 166 6.17 -4.38 -25.86
CA ASP A 166 7.30 -4.41 -26.81
C ASP A 166 8.65 -4.40 -26.08
N ASP A 167 8.80 -3.55 -25.06
CA ASP A 167 10.00 -3.50 -24.22
C ASP A 167 10.21 -4.82 -23.46
N LEU A 168 9.12 -5.42 -22.97
CA LEU A 168 9.16 -6.72 -22.31
C LEU A 168 9.56 -7.84 -23.28
N TYR A 169 9.03 -7.84 -24.51
CA TYR A 169 9.41 -8.80 -25.55
C TYR A 169 10.90 -8.69 -25.89
N LEU A 170 11.42 -7.47 -26.05
CA LEU A 170 12.85 -7.23 -26.28
C LEU A 170 13.71 -7.70 -25.11
N LEU A 171 13.30 -7.44 -23.88
CA LEU A 171 14.02 -7.88 -22.68
C LEU A 171 14.07 -9.42 -22.58
N ILE A 172 12.93 -10.10 -22.77
CA ILE A 172 12.85 -11.57 -22.69
C ILE A 172 13.66 -12.23 -23.82
N THR A 173 13.51 -11.74 -25.06
CA THR A 173 14.22 -12.30 -26.21
C THR A 173 15.72 -12.03 -26.14
N GLY A 174 16.12 -10.86 -25.62
CA GLY A 174 17.50 -10.57 -25.29
C GLY A 174 18.05 -11.57 -24.27
N LEU A 175 17.32 -11.80 -23.16
CA LEU A 175 17.76 -12.69 -22.07
C LEU A 175 17.94 -14.12 -22.57
N TRP A 176 17.01 -14.57 -23.41
CA TRP A 176 17.07 -15.87 -24.06
C TRP A 176 18.25 -16.02 -25.01
N LYS A 177 18.59 -14.96 -25.76
CA LYS A 177 19.72 -14.95 -26.70
C LYS A 177 21.07 -14.70 -26.01
N GLY A 178 21.12 -14.56 -24.68
CA GLY A 178 22.35 -14.27 -23.94
C GLY A 178 23.00 -12.92 -24.32
N SER A 179 22.25 -12.05 -25.00
CA SER A 179 22.76 -10.81 -25.62
C SER A 179 22.38 -9.56 -24.81
N VAL A 180 22.05 -9.74 -23.53
CA VAL A 180 21.56 -8.62 -22.70
C VAL A 180 22.70 -7.99 -21.95
N ASN A 181 23.12 -6.84 -22.44
CA ASN A 181 23.57 -5.79 -21.53
C ASN A 181 22.32 -5.17 -20.90
N ILE A 182 21.87 -5.68 -19.75
CA ILE A 182 20.72 -5.13 -18.99
C ILE A 182 20.95 -3.63 -18.73
N PHE A 183 22.20 -3.28 -18.47
CA PHE A 183 22.65 -1.92 -18.26
C PHE A 183 22.88 -1.13 -19.56
N GLY A 184 23.00 -1.80 -20.71
CA GLY A 184 23.36 -1.16 -21.99
C GLY A 184 22.29 -0.24 -22.58
N TRP A 185 21.02 -0.41 -22.20
CA TRP A 185 19.92 0.48 -22.63
C TRP A 185 19.86 1.76 -21.78
N TYR A 186 20.35 1.70 -20.54
CA TYR A 186 20.46 2.86 -19.65
C TYR A 186 21.75 3.67 -19.93
N TYR A 187 22.84 3.02 -20.32
CA TYR A 187 24.13 3.68 -20.61
C TYR A 187 24.28 4.16 -22.06
N ARG A 188 23.25 4.07 -22.91
CA ARG A 188 23.36 4.46 -24.33
C ARG A 188 22.99 5.92 -24.62
N GLU A 189 22.89 6.75 -23.59
CA GLU A 189 22.56 8.18 -23.77
C GLU A 189 23.65 9.16 -23.29
N ASN A 190 24.81 8.71 -22.82
CA ASN A 190 25.90 9.62 -22.47
C ASN A 190 27.26 9.07 -22.93
N GLU A 191 27.57 9.29 -24.20
CA GLU A 191 28.93 9.13 -24.74
C GLU A 191 29.58 10.51 -25.02
N ASN A 192 29.13 11.55 -24.30
CA ASN A 192 29.76 12.87 -24.21
C ASN A 192 29.95 13.22 -22.73
N ASP A 193 30.91 12.56 -22.08
CA ASP A 193 31.25 12.71 -20.66
C ASP A 193 32.09 13.98 -20.37
N ASP A 194 31.65 15.15 -20.85
CA ASP A 194 32.25 16.47 -20.51
C ASP A 194 31.22 17.50 -19.97
N ASP A 195 29.94 17.15 -19.88
CA ASP A 195 28.90 18.06 -19.39
C ASP A 195 28.70 17.93 -17.86
N GLU A 196 29.34 18.80 -17.07
CA GLU A 196 29.15 18.88 -15.61
C GLU A 196 27.67 18.95 -15.20
N GLU A 197 26.82 19.56 -16.05
CA GLU A 197 25.38 19.68 -15.85
C GLU A 197 24.65 18.33 -15.90
N ALA A 198 25.02 17.43 -16.82
CA ALA A 198 24.43 16.09 -16.93
C ALA A 198 24.80 15.21 -15.72
N VAL A 199 26.03 15.30 -15.25
CA VAL A 199 26.50 14.60 -14.04
C VAL A 199 25.78 15.11 -12.80
N MET A 200 25.61 16.43 -12.66
CA MET A 200 24.85 17.04 -11.56
C MET A 200 23.37 16.66 -11.58
N LEU A 201 22.73 16.63 -12.76
CA LEU A 201 21.36 16.18 -12.94
C LEU A 201 21.18 14.71 -12.55
N SER A 202 22.08 13.82 -12.98
CA SER A 202 22.08 12.40 -12.61
C SER A 202 22.24 12.20 -11.10
N ARG A 203 23.18 12.92 -10.49
CA ARG A 203 23.39 12.92 -9.03
C ARG A 203 22.14 13.39 -8.29
N THR A 204 21.51 14.48 -8.74
CA THR A 204 20.29 15.03 -8.15
C THR A 204 19.13 14.03 -8.24
N ARG A 205 18.91 13.43 -9.41
CA ARG A 205 17.90 12.37 -9.61
C ARG A 205 18.12 11.17 -8.68
N PHE A 206 19.37 10.77 -8.48
CA PHE A 206 19.69 9.67 -7.57
C PHE A 206 19.36 10.01 -6.11
N TYR A 207 19.91 11.11 -5.58
CA TYR A 207 19.79 11.47 -4.17
C TYR A 207 18.41 12.01 -3.77
N PHE A 208 17.74 12.76 -4.66
CA PHE A 208 16.42 13.36 -4.38
C PHE A 208 15.27 12.60 -5.03
N GLY A 209 15.54 11.69 -5.97
CA GLY A 209 14.53 10.85 -6.62
C GLY A 209 14.55 9.42 -6.11
N ILE A 210 15.60 8.67 -6.52
CA ILE A 210 15.68 7.22 -6.32
C ILE A 210 15.81 6.86 -4.84
N CYS A 211 16.74 7.47 -4.10
CA CYS A 211 16.98 7.17 -2.69
C CYS A 211 15.72 7.38 -1.80
N PRO A 212 15.02 8.53 -1.87
CA PRO A 212 13.79 8.74 -1.13
C PRO A 212 12.69 7.74 -1.49
N LEU A 213 12.58 7.34 -2.76
CA LEU A 213 11.56 6.39 -3.19
C LEU A 213 11.81 4.97 -2.68
N LEU A 214 13.08 4.52 -2.71
CA LEU A 214 13.46 3.25 -2.12
C LEU A 214 13.22 3.25 -0.60
N LEU A 215 13.55 4.35 0.08
CA LEU A 215 13.23 4.54 1.49
C LEU A 215 11.71 4.48 1.73
N ALA A 216 10.90 5.15 0.91
CA ALA A 216 9.45 5.12 1.00
C ALA A 216 8.90 3.68 0.85
N SER A 217 9.40 2.93 -0.13
CA SER A 217 9.04 1.52 -0.35
C SER A 217 9.45 0.62 0.82
N LEU A 218 10.62 0.84 1.42
CA LEU A 218 11.07 0.13 2.63
C LEU A 218 10.15 0.43 3.82
N ILE A 219 9.88 1.70 4.08
CA ILE A 219 8.99 2.14 5.18
C ILE A 219 7.57 1.60 4.99
N SER A 220 7.05 1.55 3.76
CA SER A 220 5.74 0.98 3.44
C SER A 220 5.61 -0.47 3.91
N GLY A 221 6.61 -1.30 3.60
CA GLY A 221 6.67 -2.69 4.03
C GLY A 221 6.78 -2.83 5.55
N LEU A 222 7.66 -2.05 6.17
CA LEU A 222 7.87 -2.02 7.61
C LEU A 222 6.59 -1.63 8.37
N SER A 223 5.98 -0.50 8.01
CA SER A 223 4.75 0.00 8.62
C SER A 223 3.61 -1.01 8.46
N GLY A 224 3.44 -1.57 7.25
CA GLY A 224 2.45 -2.61 6.98
C GLY A 224 2.63 -3.86 7.84
N ALA A 225 3.87 -4.32 8.04
CA ALA A 225 4.18 -5.46 8.89
C ALA A 225 3.97 -5.16 10.38
N LEU A 226 4.27 -3.94 10.85
CA LEU A 226 3.98 -3.52 12.22
C LEU A 226 2.48 -3.49 12.50
N VAL A 227 1.69 -2.92 11.59
CA VAL A 227 0.22 -2.94 11.66
C VAL A 227 -0.31 -4.37 11.68
N GLN A 228 0.22 -5.24 10.81
CA GLN A 228 -0.20 -6.64 10.76
C GLN A 228 0.16 -7.40 12.05
N LYS A 229 1.36 -7.18 12.60
CA LYS A 229 1.78 -7.77 13.87
C LYS A 229 0.86 -7.33 15.02
N CYS A 230 0.51 -6.04 15.05
CA CYS A 230 -0.43 -5.46 16.01
C CYS A 230 -1.82 -6.11 15.94
N LEU A 231 -2.37 -6.28 14.73
CA LEU A 231 -3.72 -6.80 14.53
C LEU A 231 -3.83 -8.33 14.64
N GLN A 232 -2.81 -9.07 14.16
CA GLN A 232 -2.85 -10.54 14.09
C GLN A 232 -2.14 -11.21 15.26
N VAL A 233 -0.99 -10.71 15.70
CA VAL A 233 -0.19 -11.36 16.76
C VAL A 233 -0.62 -10.87 18.13
N SER A 234 -0.84 -9.56 18.29
CA SER A 234 -1.35 -9.00 19.55
C SER A 234 -2.87 -9.08 19.68
N GLY A 235 -3.59 -9.59 18.66
CA GLY A 235 -5.02 -9.87 18.71
C GLY A 235 -5.94 -8.65 18.87
N ARG A 236 -5.43 -7.43 18.67
CA ARG A 236 -6.17 -6.19 18.96
C ARG A 236 -7.43 -6.05 18.10
N ASN A 237 -8.44 -5.38 18.65
CA ASN A 237 -9.66 -5.03 17.91
C ASN A 237 -9.31 -4.08 16.74
N SER A 238 -9.87 -4.34 15.55
CA SER A 238 -9.53 -3.56 14.34
C SER A 238 -10.09 -2.14 14.39
N PHE A 239 -11.29 -1.95 14.92
CA PHE A 239 -11.93 -0.64 15.02
C PHE A 239 -11.25 0.22 16.09
N MET A 240 -10.89 -0.38 17.22
CA MET A 240 -10.07 0.32 18.23
C MET A 240 -8.72 0.75 17.65
N TYR A 241 -8.06 -0.14 16.89
CA TYR A 241 -6.82 0.20 16.20
C TYR A 241 -7.02 1.35 15.21
N SER A 242 -8.12 1.35 14.45
CA SER A 242 -8.47 2.45 13.55
C SER A 242 -8.68 3.77 14.31
N VAL A 243 -9.37 3.75 15.45
CA VAL A 243 -9.52 4.94 16.33
C VAL A 243 -8.16 5.48 16.75
N GLU A 244 -7.30 4.61 17.30
CA GLU A 244 -5.96 4.98 17.77
C GLU A 244 -5.08 5.56 16.65
N LEU A 245 -5.15 4.97 15.47
CA LEU A 245 -4.41 5.41 14.28
C LEU A 245 -4.95 6.75 13.77
N CYS A 246 -6.27 6.95 13.72
CA CYS A 246 -6.87 8.23 13.31
C CYS A 246 -6.44 9.36 14.24
N VAL A 247 -6.44 9.14 15.57
CA VAL A 247 -5.98 10.16 16.53
C VAL A 247 -4.51 10.52 16.27
N ALA A 248 -3.65 9.53 16.04
CA ALA A 248 -2.25 9.78 15.70
C ALA A 248 -2.10 10.54 14.37
N SER A 249 -2.82 10.12 13.32
CA SER A 249 -2.81 10.77 12.01
C SER A 249 -3.31 12.21 12.06
N ILE A 250 -4.39 12.48 12.80
CA ILE A 250 -4.94 13.83 12.99
C ILE A 250 -3.91 14.74 13.65
N ILE A 251 -3.24 14.27 14.72
CA ILE A 251 -2.20 15.05 15.41
C ILE A 251 -1.02 15.33 14.47
N ILE A 252 -0.52 14.31 13.77
CA ILE A 252 0.62 14.45 12.84
C ILE A 252 0.27 15.41 11.70
N LEU A 253 -0.93 15.29 11.13
CA LEU A 253 -1.38 16.16 10.05
C LEU A 253 -1.61 17.59 10.53
N ALA A 254 -2.21 17.78 11.70
CA ALA A 254 -2.40 19.11 12.29
C ALA A 254 -1.06 19.81 12.54
N VAL A 255 -0.05 19.11 13.06
CA VAL A 255 1.31 19.65 13.21
C VAL A 255 1.93 19.95 11.85
N SER A 256 1.78 19.06 10.87
CA SER A 256 2.29 19.28 9.51
C SER A 256 1.69 20.51 8.82
N LEU A 257 0.41 20.80 9.05
CA LEU A 257 -0.25 21.99 8.52
C LEU A 257 0.37 23.29 9.05
N LEU A 258 0.98 23.31 10.24
CA LEU A 258 1.64 24.52 10.76
C LEU A 258 2.87 24.94 9.94
N PHE A 259 3.46 24.01 9.18
CA PHE A 259 4.74 24.24 8.48
C PHE A 259 4.63 24.14 6.96
N THR A 260 3.47 23.79 6.41
CA THR A 260 3.28 23.50 4.97
C THR A 260 2.47 24.57 4.25
N ASP A 261 2.63 24.64 2.93
CA ASP A 261 1.82 25.51 2.07
C ASP A 261 0.32 25.22 2.16
N ASP A 262 -0.04 23.96 2.39
CA ASP A 262 -1.44 23.56 2.58
C ASP A 262 -2.07 24.23 3.79
N GLY A 263 -1.32 24.41 4.89
CA GLY A 263 -1.82 25.14 6.05
C GLY A 263 -1.94 26.65 5.80
N ARG A 264 -1.02 27.23 5.03
CA ARG A 264 -1.14 28.63 4.57
C ARG A 264 -2.40 28.82 3.74
N LYS A 265 -2.65 27.95 2.76
CA LYS A 265 -3.87 27.96 1.92
C LYS A 265 -5.13 27.82 2.75
N ILE A 266 -5.14 26.90 3.72
CA ILE A 266 -6.29 26.72 4.63
C ILE A 266 -6.54 27.99 5.45
N SER A 267 -5.48 28.69 5.88
CA SER A 267 -5.57 29.94 6.64
C SER A 267 -6.10 31.10 5.79
N THR A 268 -5.70 31.19 4.52
CA THR A 268 -6.14 32.27 3.61
C THR A 268 -7.52 32.03 3.02
N ASP A 269 -7.80 30.83 2.53
CA ASP A 269 -8.97 30.54 1.70
C ASP A 269 -10.12 29.93 2.53
N GLY A 270 -9.78 29.42 3.71
CA GLY A 270 -10.67 28.70 4.63
C GLY A 270 -10.56 27.18 4.51
N PHE A 271 -10.83 26.48 5.61
CA PHE A 271 -10.70 25.01 5.69
C PHE A 271 -11.61 24.26 4.69
N PHE A 272 -12.85 24.72 4.52
CA PHE A 272 -13.84 24.13 3.63
C PHE A 272 -13.94 24.84 2.28
N HIS A 273 -12.88 25.56 1.86
CA HIS A 273 -12.86 26.23 0.57
C HIS A 273 -13.07 25.23 -0.58
N GLY A 274 -14.02 25.53 -1.47
CA GLY A 274 -14.36 24.67 -2.61
C GLY A 274 -15.15 23.39 -2.27
N TYR A 275 -15.53 23.18 -1.00
CA TYR A 275 -16.34 22.02 -0.62
C TYR A 275 -17.78 22.16 -1.10
N SER A 276 -18.36 21.02 -1.50
CA SER A 276 -19.77 20.89 -1.84
C SER A 276 -20.32 19.63 -1.19
N LEU A 277 -21.64 19.42 -1.21
CA LEU A 277 -22.19 18.15 -0.70
C LEU A 277 -21.69 16.94 -1.49
N THR A 278 -21.30 17.13 -2.75
CA THR A 278 -20.77 16.05 -3.58
C THR A 278 -19.32 15.69 -3.21
N THR A 279 -18.53 16.59 -2.64
CA THR A 279 -17.17 16.26 -2.16
C THR A 279 -17.19 15.23 -1.03
N LEU A 280 -18.31 15.09 -0.30
CA LEU A 280 -18.46 14.07 0.73
C LEU A 280 -18.46 12.64 0.17
N ILE A 281 -18.86 12.44 -1.09
CA ILE A 281 -18.94 11.12 -1.72
C ILE A 281 -17.57 10.41 -1.74
N PRO A 282 -16.51 10.96 -2.37
CA PRO A 282 -15.18 10.35 -2.34
C PRO A 282 -14.55 10.31 -0.94
N ILE A 283 -14.87 11.28 -0.07
CA ILE A 283 -14.40 11.32 1.33
C ILE A 283 -14.93 10.12 2.12
N VAL A 284 -16.24 9.85 2.05
CA VAL A 284 -16.87 8.70 2.73
C VAL A 284 -16.33 7.40 2.13
N ASN A 285 -16.24 7.31 0.79
CA ASN A 285 -15.69 6.13 0.13
C ASN A 285 -14.26 5.81 0.59
N ASN A 286 -13.38 6.81 0.68
CA ASN A 286 -12.01 6.60 1.14
C ASN A 286 -11.93 6.24 2.63
N SER A 287 -12.79 6.85 3.45
CA SER A 287 -12.89 6.55 4.88
C SER A 287 -13.26 5.09 5.12
N LEU A 288 -14.26 4.58 4.39
CA LEU A 288 -14.67 3.17 4.41
C LEU A 288 -13.53 2.26 3.91
N GLY A 289 -12.85 2.65 2.85
CA GLY A 289 -11.64 1.96 2.35
C GLY A 289 -10.58 1.77 3.44
N GLY A 290 -10.29 2.83 4.19
CA GLY A 290 -9.34 2.78 5.31
C GLY A 290 -9.75 1.81 6.43
N ILE A 291 -11.05 1.68 6.73
CA ILE A 291 -11.56 0.71 7.71
C ILE A 291 -11.41 -0.72 7.16
N LEU A 292 -11.77 -0.93 5.89
CA LEU A 292 -11.60 -2.23 5.20
C LEU A 292 -10.13 -2.68 5.21
N VAL A 293 -9.17 -1.76 5.00
CA VAL A 293 -7.74 -2.06 5.10
C VAL A 293 -7.36 -2.63 6.46
N GLY A 294 -7.88 -2.08 7.56
CA GLY A 294 -7.67 -2.61 8.90
C GLY A 294 -8.24 -4.02 9.06
N LEU A 295 -9.49 -4.23 8.64
CA LEU A 295 -10.19 -5.52 8.74
C LEU A 295 -9.52 -6.62 7.94
N ILE A 296 -9.09 -6.32 6.72
CA ILE A 296 -8.37 -7.27 5.85
C ILE A 296 -6.98 -7.55 6.41
N THR A 297 -6.29 -6.53 6.90
CA THR A 297 -4.98 -6.75 7.52
C THR A 297 -5.11 -7.66 8.75
N LYS A 298 -6.19 -7.54 9.53
CA LYS A 298 -6.48 -8.46 10.64
C LYS A 298 -6.82 -9.88 10.16
N LYS A 299 -7.60 -10.05 9.09
CA LYS A 299 -8.13 -11.36 8.67
C LYS A 299 -7.26 -12.12 7.66
N ALA A 300 -6.67 -11.42 6.70
CA ALA A 300 -5.92 -12.00 5.57
C ALA A 300 -4.45 -11.56 5.53
N GLY A 301 -4.11 -10.44 6.18
CA GLY A 301 -2.75 -9.91 6.23
C GLY A 301 -2.41 -8.94 5.09
N SER A 302 -1.20 -8.39 5.16
CA SER A 302 -0.76 -7.32 4.25
C SER A 302 -0.53 -7.78 2.81
N VAL A 303 -0.12 -9.04 2.60
CA VAL A 303 0.11 -9.60 1.26
C VAL A 303 -1.21 -9.77 0.50
N MET A 304 -2.23 -10.37 1.12
CA MET A 304 -3.56 -10.51 0.49
C MET A 304 -4.23 -9.17 0.23
N LYS A 305 -4.02 -8.18 1.12
CA LYS A 305 -4.39 -6.79 0.86
C LYS A 305 -3.75 -6.27 -0.44
N GLY A 306 -2.46 -6.53 -0.67
CA GLY A 306 -1.75 -6.16 -1.90
C GLY A 306 -2.42 -6.73 -3.15
N PHE A 307 -2.80 -8.02 -3.13
CA PHE A 307 -3.57 -8.62 -4.23
C PHE A 307 -4.91 -7.93 -4.47
N ALA A 308 -5.68 -7.60 -3.42
CA ALA A 308 -6.95 -6.89 -3.58
C ALA A 308 -6.78 -5.50 -4.22
N LEU A 309 -5.73 -4.76 -3.84
CA LEU A 309 -5.45 -3.45 -4.44
C LEU A 309 -5.16 -3.58 -5.95
N ILE A 310 -4.38 -4.58 -6.36
CA ILE A 310 -4.05 -4.80 -7.77
C ILE A 310 -5.27 -5.28 -8.58
N VAL A 311 -6.12 -6.14 -8.00
CA VAL A 311 -7.44 -6.45 -8.58
C VAL A 311 -8.29 -5.18 -8.70
N GLY A 312 -8.23 -4.28 -7.71
CA GLY A 312 -8.88 -2.97 -7.77
C GLY A 312 -8.39 -2.10 -8.93
N ILE A 313 -7.10 -2.14 -9.28
CA ILE A 313 -6.56 -1.46 -10.47
C ILE A 313 -7.21 -2.01 -11.75
N VAL A 314 -7.26 -3.33 -11.90
CA VAL A 314 -7.92 -4.00 -13.04
C VAL A 314 -9.39 -3.58 -13.15
N LEU A 315 -10.12 -3.60 -12.03
CA LEU A 315 -11.52 -3.18 -11.97
C LEU A 315 -11.69 -1.67 -12.26
N SER A 316 -10.74 -0.83 -11.86
CA SER A 316 -10.77 0.61 -12.18
C SER A 316 -10.69 0.86 -13.68
N VAL A 317 -9.80 0.15 -14.38
CA VAL A 317 -9.66 0.25 -15.83
C VAL A 317 -10.95 -0.19 -16.52
N LEU A 318 -11.53 -1.32 -16.08
CA LEU A 318 -12.81 -1.79 -16.61
C LEU A 318 -13.93 -0.78 -16.38
N LEU A 319 -14.01 -0.20 -15.19
CA LEU A 319 -15.00 0.82 -14.85
C LEU A 319 -14.85 2.06 -15.76
N GLN A 320 -13.63 2.54 -15.97
CA GLN A 320 -13.38 3.70 -16.83
C GLN A 320 -13.76 3.43 -18.29
N ALA A 321 -13.52 2.21 -18.78
CA ALA A 321 -13.93 1.77 -20.10
C ALA A 321 -15.45 1.68 -20.24
N LEU A 322 -16.15 1.12 -19.26
CA LEU A 322 -17.61 1.06 -19.24
C LEU A 322 -18.26 2.45 -19.19
N LEU A 323 -17.60 3.42 -18.55
CA LEU A 323 -18.04 4.81 -18.49
C LEU A 323 -17.68 5.62 -19.75
N GLY A 324 -17.06 5.00 -20.77
CA GLY A 324 -16.64 5.68 -22.00
C GLY A 324 -15.51 6.69 -21.80
N SER A 325 -14.76 6.58 -20.70
CA SER A 325 -13.75 7.55 -20.28
C SER A 325 -12.30 7.07 -20.43
N GLY A 326 -12.09 5.83 -20.86
CA GLY A 326 -10.76 5.27 -21.10
C GLY A 326 -10.80 4.05 -22.02
N ASP A 327 -9.69 3.82 -22.73
CA ASP A 327 -9.55 2.71 -23.67
C ASP A 327 -8.90 1.48 -23.00
N VAL A 328 -9.39 0.28 -23.35
CA VAL A 328 -8.81 -0.98 -22.89
C VAL A 328 -7.79 -1.49 -23.91
N ASN A 329 -6.51 -1.33 -23.59
CA ASN A 329 -5.42 -1.82 -24.43
C ASN A 329 -5.01 -3.27 -24.08
N LEU A 330 -4.15 -3.86 -24.93
CA LEU A 330 -3.61 -5.21 -24.77
C LEU A 330 -2.85 -5.38 -23.45
N GLU A 331 -2.15 -4.35 -22.99
CA GLU A 331 -1.44 -4.29 -21.71
C GLU A 331 -2.39 -4.60 -20.54
N HIS A 332 -3.62 -4.09 -20.58
CA HIS A 332 -4.59 -4.33 -19.51
C HIS A 332 -5.03 -5.80 -19.48
N TYR A 333 -5.20 -6.44 -20.64
CA TYR A 333 -5.52 -7.86 -20.72
C TYR A 333 -4.36 -8.74 -20.22
N VAL A 334 -3.14 -8.49 -20.69
CA VAL A 334 -1.95 -9.25 -20.29
C VAL A 334 -1.68 -9.07 -18.80
N GLY A 335 -1.69 -7.83 -18.31
CA GLY A 335 -1.55 -7.53 -16.89
C GLY A 335 -2.58 -8.26 -16.03
N SER A 336 -3.86 -8.23 -16.41
CA SER A 336 -4.93 -8.92 -15.69
C SER A 336 -4.71 -10.43 -15.62
N MET A 337 -4.26 -11.06 -16.71
CA MET A 337 -3.95 -12.49 -16.72
C MET A 337 -2.78 -12.84 -15.78
N LEU A 338 -1.75 -12.00 -15.73
CA LEU A 338 -0.62 -12.17 -14.81
C LEU A 338 -1.05 -12.02 -13.34
N VAL A 339 -1.99 -11.12 -13.03
CA VAL A 339 -2.56 -10.99 -11.67
C VAL A 339 -3.26 -12.29 -11.26
N VAL A 340 -4.11 -12.84 -12.13
CA VAL A 340 -4.82 -14.11 -11.87
C VAL A 340 -3.83 -15.26 -11.67
N LEU A 341 -2.82 -15.36 -12.54
CA LEU A 341 -1.77 -16.38 -12.43
C LEU A 341 -1.00 -16.25 -11.12
N SER A 342 -0.56 -15.04 -10.76
CA SER A 342 0.14 -14.78 -9.52
C SER A 342 -0.70 -15.17 -8.30
N MET A 343 -1.97 -14.76 -8.27
CA MET A 343 -2.89 -15.07 -7.17
C MET A 343 -3.10 -16.58 -7.04
N TYR A 344 -3.25 -17.29 -8.16
CA TYR A 344 -3.36 -18.73 -8.18
C TYR A 344 -2.10 -19.42 -7.61
N LEU A 345 -0.91 -19.03 -8.10
CA LEU A 345 0.35 -19.61 -7.63
C LEU A 345 0.58 -19.34 -6.13
N HIS A 346 0.33 -18.12 -5.68
CA HIS A 346 0.54 -17.74 -4.29
C HIS A 346 -0.37 -18.51 -3.32
N ASN A 347 -1.63 -18.73 -3.70
CA ASN A 347 -2.63 -19.42 -2.87
C ASN A 347 -2.51 -20.95 -2.94
N ARG A 348 -2.12 -21.51 -4.09
CA ARG A 348 -2.03 -22.96 -4.28
C ARG A 348 -0.78 -23.56 -3.63
N PHE A 349 0.30 -22.79 -3.50
CA PHE A 349 1.60 -23.27 -3.02
C PHE A 349 2.07 -22.55 -1.73
N PRO A 350 1.31 -22.66 -0.62
CA PRO A 350 1.71 -22.06 0.64
C PRO A 350 3.01 -22.70 1.17
N HIS A 351 3.78 -21.92 1.94
CA HIS A 351 4.96 -22.44 2.61
C HIS A 351 4.59 -23.55 3.60
N ARG A 352 5.07 -24.77 3.33
CA ARG A 352 4.96 -25.91 4.25
C ARG A 352 6.23 -25.99 5.08
N GLU A 353 6.12 -25.80 6.40
CA GLU A 353 7.24 -26.10 7.30
C GLU A 353 7.50 -27.61 7.26
N LYS A 354 8.72 -28.01 6.89
CA LYS A 354 9.17 -29.40 7.05
C LYS A 354 9.15 -29.69 8.55
N ARG A 355 8.29 -30.62 9.00
CA ARG A 355 8.39 -31.15 10.36
C ARG A 355 9.81 -31.70 10.52
N LYS A 356 10.52 -31.27 11.56
CA LYS A 356 11.65 -32.04 12.05
C LYS A 356 11.09 -33.40 12.45
N ILE A 357 11.54 -34.43 11.77
CA ILE A 357 11.37 -35.80 12.23
C ILE A 357 12.47 -35.92 13.29
N ASP A 358 12.08 -35.75 14.55
CA ASP A 358 12.94 -36.05 15.68
C ASP A 358 13.01 -37.57 15.87
#